data_AF-A0A978THA3-F1
#
_entry.id   AF-A0A978THA3-F1
#
_cell.length_a   1.000
_cell.length_b   1.000
_cell.length_c   1.000
_cell.angle_alpha   90.00
_cell.angle_beta   90.00
_cell.angle_gamma   90.00
#
_symmetry.space_group_name_H-M   'P 1'
#
loop_
_entity.id
_entity.type
_entity.pdbx_description
1 polymer ?
#
loop_
_entity_poly.entity_id
_entity_poly.type
_entity_poly.pdbx_seq_one_letter_code
_entity_poly.pdbx_strand_id
1 'polypeptide(L)'
;MAKLSLRGRLFISHLAVMGVGILTLVVIGRLYTPRLFIISLQRYQNGVMSVQQRTQLVKGFEAAWSRGMGWAILVGGGAAGWLSYWVSRRIISPLDQMADVTRQFAAGQLTERVPPSEILEIQRLANSFNRMAADLEGVEQRRRELIGDLTHELRTPLTIIHGYLEALADGTLAPQP
;
A
#
# COMPACT_ATOMS: atom_id res chain seq x y z
N MET A 1 3.91 -14.85 -20.66
CA MET A 1 3.99 -13.36 -20.60
C MET A 1 4.53 -12.99 -19.23
N ALA A 2 5.75 -12.43 -19.15
CA ALA A 2 6.35 -12.07 -17.86
C ALA A 2 5.49 -11.01 -17.15
N LYS A 3 4.98 -11.31 -15.95
CA LYS A 3 4.24 -10.34 -15.14
C LYS A 3 5.23 -9.24 -14.70
N LEU A 4 5.00 -8.01 -15.17
CA LEU A 4 5.79 -6.84 -14.79
C LEU A 4 5.76 -6.66 -13.26
N SER A 5 6.93 -6.36 -12.68
CA SER A 5 7.07 -6.04 -11.26
C SER A 5 6.18 -4.85 -10.86
N LEU A 6 5.79 -4.79 -9.58
CA LEU A 6 5.02 -3.69 -9.01
C LEU A 6 5.63 -2.33 -9.37
N ARG A 7 6.96 -2.23 -9.24
CA ARG A 7 7.74 -1.04 -9.62
C ARG A 7 7.57 -0.68 -11.09
N GLY A 8 7.63 -1.67 -12.00
CA GLY A 8 7.42 -1.45 -13.43
C GLY A 8 6.00 -0.97 -13.77
N ARG A 9 4.98 -1.55 -13.14
CA ARG A 9 3.58 -1.14 -13.34
C ARG A 9 3.31 0.29 -12.83
N LEU A 10 3.83 0.63 -11.65
CA LEU A 10 3.77 1.98 -11.08
C LEU A 10 4.51 3.00 -11.93
N PHE A 11 5.68 2.64 -12.45
CA PHE A 11 6.46 3.53 -13.31
C PHE A 11 5.73 3.82 -14.63
N ILE A 12 5.19 2.77 -15.27
CA ILE A 12 4.40 2.92 -16.50
C ILE A 12 3.15 3.78 -16.26
N SER A 13 2.46 3.60 -15.13
CA SER A 13 1.28 4.41 -14.81
C SER A 13 1.62 5.87 -14.55
N HIS A 14 2.74 6.17 -13.88
CA HIS A 14 3.21 7.55 -13.69
C HIS A 14 3.64 8.19 -15.00
N LEU A 15 4.36 7.45 -15.87
CA LEU A 15 4.71 7.92 -17.21
C LEU A 15 3.47 8.18 -18.06
N ALA A 16 2.45 7.33 -17.97
CA ALA A 16 1.19 7.54 -18.67
C ALA A 16 0.48 8.82 -18.17
N VAL A 17 0.40 9.04 -16.85
CA VAL A 17 -0.21 10.25 -16.29
C VAL A 17 0.59 11.50 -16.64
N MET A 18 1.92 11.47 -16.54
CA MET A 18 2.77 12.58 -17.00
C MET A 18 2.60 12.82 -18.50
N GLY A 19 2.54 11.76 -19.30
CA GLY A 19 2.31 11.83 -20.75
C GLY A 19 0.99 12.51 -21.09
N VAL A 20 -0.09 12.17 -20.37
CA VAL A 20 -1.39 12.84 -20.51
C VAL A 20 -1.26 14.32 -20.16
N GLY A 21 -0.61 14.67 -19.04
CA GLY A 21 -0.41 16.06 -18.63
C GLY A 21 0.43 16.89 -19.62
N ILE A 22 1.50 16.31 -20.15
CA ILE A 22 2.33 16.92 -21.19
C ILE A 22 1.52 17.07 -22.47
N LEU A 23 0.76 16.05 -22.87
CA LEU A 23 -0.08 16.11 -24.06
C LEU A 23 -1.13 17.22 -23.95
N THR A 24 -1.83 17.35 -22.82
CA THR A 24 -2.77 18.45 -22.61
C THR A 24 -2.08 19.80 -22.67
N LEU A 25 -0.91 19.96 -22.03
CA LEU A 25 -0.13 21.20 -22.08
C LEU A 25 0.33 21.55 -23.50
N VAL A 26 0.83 20.57 -24.25
CA VAL A 26 1.30 20.73 -25.64
C VAL A 26 0.14 21.04 -26.58
N VAL A 27 -1.00 20.35 -26.44
CA VAL A 27 -2.20 20.62 -27.24
C VAL A 27 -2.68 22.05 -26.98
N ILE A 28 -2.77 22.50 -25.74
CA ILE A 28 -3.17 23.87 -25.41
C ILE A 28 -2.16 24.88 -25.97
N GLY A 29 -0.86 24.66 -25.77
CA GLY A 29 0.16 25.59 -26.27
C GLY A 29 0.22 25.67 -27.80
N ARG A 30 0.04 24.54 -28.50
CA ARG A 30 0.26 24.43 -29.94
C ARG A 30 -0.98 24.70 -30.79
N LEU A 31 -2.20 24.42 -30.30
CA LEU A 31 -3.42 24.66 -31.09
C LEU A 31 -3.87 26.12 -31.07
N TYR A 32 -3.70 26.81 -29.94
CA TYR A 32 -4.27 28.14 -29.74
C TYR A 32 -3.41 29.28 -30.28
N THR A 33 -2.08 29.15 -30.19
CA THR A 33 -1.14 30.22 -30.55
C THR A 33 -1.06 30.51 -32.06
N PRO A 34 -0.92 29.52 -32.98
CA PRO A 34 -0.65 29.82 -34.38
C PRO A 34 -1.89 30.26 -35.19
N ARG A 35 -3.09 29.73 -34.88
CA ARG A 35 -4.32 30.11 -35.62
C ARG A 35 -4.72 31.57 -35.39
N LEU A 36 -4.49 32.12 -34.20
CA LEU A 36 -4.78 33.53 -33.90
C LEU A 36 -3.71 34.48 -34.46
N PHE A 37 -2.45 34.04 -34.49
CA PHE A 37 -1.34 34.84 -35.01
C PHE A 37 -1.42 35.05 -36.53
N ILE A 38 -1.82 34.02 -37.30
CA ILE A 38 -1.92 34.11 -38.77
C ILE A 38 -3.05 35.03 -39.24
N ILE A 39 -4.23 34.98 -38.59
CA ILE A 39 -5.35 35.90 -38.85
C ILE A 39 -4.95 37.36 -38.54
N SER A 40 -4.05 37.55 -37.57
CA SER A 40 -3.53 38.87 -37.19
C SER A 40 -2.53 39.44 -38.22
N LEU A 41 -1.72 38.58 -38.85
CA LEU A 41 -0.76 39.00 -39.89
C LEU A 41 -1.43 39.37 -41.22
N GLN A 42 -2.54 38.74 -41.56
CA GLN A 42 -3.21 38.97 -42.85
C GLN A 42 -3.92 40.33 -42.94
N ARG A 43 -4.21 40.97 -41.81
CA ARG A 43 -4.82 42.31 -41.71
C ARG A 43 -3.79 43.45 -41.66
N TYR A 44 -2.50 43.11 -41.62
CA TYR A 44 -1.39 44.05 -41.38
C TYR A 44 -0.93 44.80 -42.63
N GLN A 45 -1.46 44.46 -43.82
CA GLN A 45 -0.97 45.05 -45.06
C GLN A 45 -1.39 46.53 -45.25
N ASN A 46 -2.38 47.08 -44.51
CA ASN A 46 -2.90 48.44 -44.82
C ASN A 46 -3.37 49.37 -43.65
N GLY A 47 -2.96 49.23 -42.37
CA GLY A 47 -3.30 50.30 -41.40
C GLY A 47 -3.02 50.10 -39.90
N VAL A 48 -2.97 51.23 -39.16
CA VAL A 48 -2.80 51.30 -37.69
C VAL A 48 -3.93 50.55 -36.98
N MET A 49 -3.57 49.56 -36.18
CA MET A 49 -4.52 48.67 -35.51
C MET A 49 -5.48 49.42 -34.58
N SER A 50 -6.79 49.40 -34.89
CA SER A 50 -7.79 50.11 -34.07
C SER A 50 -7.95 49.44 -32.69
N VAL A 51 -8.25 50.24 -31.65
CA VAL A 51 -8.39 49.76 -30.26
C VAL A 51 -9.50 48.70 -30.13
N GLN A 52 -10.57 48.82 -30.92
CA GLN A 52 -11.65 47.83 -30.97
C GLN A 52 -11.20 46.48 -31.57
N GLN A 53 -10.29 46.48 -32.56
CA GLN A 53 -9.76 45.24 -33.14
C GLN A 53 -8.79 44.53 -32.18
N ARG A 54 -7.98 45.28 -31.41
CA ARG A 54 -7.12 44.73 -30.35
C ARG A 54 -7.92 44.04 -29.25
N THR A 55 -9.00 44.65 -28.79
CA THR A 55 -9.81 44.13 -27.69
C THR A 55 -10.59 42.86 -28.05
N GLN A 56 -11.04 42.72 -29.30
CA GLN A 56 -11.68 41.47 -29.76
C GLN A 56 -10.71 40.29 -29.83
N LEU A 57 -9.45 40.52 -30.25
CA LEU A 57 -8.43 39.48 -30.29
C LEU A 57 -8.07 38.98 -28.88
N VAL A 58 -7.91 39.92 -27.93
CA VAL A 58 -7.62 39.58 -26.53
C VAL A 58 -8.76 38.77 -25.92
N LYS A 59 -10.03 39.20 -26.10
CA LYS A 59 -11.19 38.46 -25.58
C LYS A 59 -11.35 37.06 -26.20
N GLY A 60 -11.09 36.92 -27.50
CA GLY A 60 -11.12 35.63 -28.18
C GLY A 60 -10.04 34.67 -27.68
N PHE A 61 -8.83 35.19 -27.43
CA PHE A 61 -7.73 34.45 -26.82
C PHE A 61 -8.05 34.03 -25.38
N GLU A 62 -8.56 34.95 -24.57
CA GLU A 62 -8.90 34.71 -23.16
C GLU A 62 -10.03 33.66 -23.00
N ALA A 63 -11.04 33.70 -23.87
CA ALA A 63 -12.13 32.71 -23.90
C ALA A 63 -11.68 31.32 -24.42
N ALA A 64 -10.72 31.29 -25.33
CA ALA A 64 -10.09 30.06 -25.80
C ALA A 64 -9.19 29.43 -24.73
N TRP A 65 -8.37 30.25 -24.08
CA TRP A 65 -7.45 29.87 -23.02
C TRP A 65 -8.17 29.30 -21.79
N SER A 66 -9.21 29.99 -21.29
CA SER A 66 -9.98 29.57 -20.12
C SER A 66 -10.68 28.21 -20.34
N ARG A 67 -11.27 27.99 -21.52
CA ARG A 67 -11.89 26.70 -21.88
C ARG A 67 -10.85 25.58 -21.99
N GLY A 68 -9.69 25.85 -22.58
CA GLY A 68 -8.59 24.88 -22.65
C GLY A 68 -8.09 24.48 -21.27
N MET A 69 -7.91 25.45 -20.37
CA MET A 69 -7.48 25.21 -19.00
C MET A 69 -8.50 24.38 -18.19
N GLY A 70 -9.80 24.64 -18.39
CA GLY A 70 -10.86 23.83 -17.80
C GLY A 70 -10.76 22.35 -18.19
N TRP A 71 -10.61 22.05 -19.48
CA TRP A 71 -10.42 20.66 -19.94
C TRP A 71 -9.12 20.03 -19.43
N ALA A 72 -8.03 20.80 -19.33
CA ALA A 72 -6.76 20.31 -18.80
C ALA A 72 -6.89 19.85 -17.34
N ILE A 73 -7.55 20.66 -16.52
CA ILE A 73 -7.80 20.36 -15.10
C ILE A 73 -8.72 19.14 -14.97
N LEU A 74 -9.79 19.07 -15.77
CA LEU A 74 -10.72 17.95 -15.73
C LEU A 74 -10.05 16.63 -16.10
N VAL A 75 -9.32 16.60 -17.22
CA VAL A 75 -8.67 15.36 -17.69
C VAL A 75 -7.47 15.00 -16.82
N GLY A 76 -6.61 15.96 -16.51
CA GLY A 76 -5.42 15.74 -15.69
C GLY A 76 -5.76 15.36 -14.25
N GLY A 77 -6.68 16.11 -13.63
CA GLY A 77 -7.19 15.82 -12.29
C GLY A 77 -7.94 14.50 -12.23
N GLY A 78 -8.76 14.20 -13.24
CA GLY A 78 -9.45 12.92 -13.35
C GLY A 78 -8.49 11.73 -13.49
N ALA A 79 -7.48 11.84 -14.34
CA ALA A 79 -6.45 10.80 -14.50
C ALA A 79 -5.63 10.60 -13.21
N ALA A 80 -5.23 11.68 -12.55
CA ALA A 80 -4.50 11.61 -11.27
C ALA A 80 -5.35 10.99 -10.16
N GLY A 81 -6.62 11.40 -10.03
CA GLY A 81 -7.56 10.84 -9.07
C GLY A 81 -7.83 9.36 -9.32
N TRP A 82 -8.03 8.97 -10.59
CA TRP A 82 -8.18 7.58 -10.99
C TRP A 82 -6.96 6.73 -10.63
N LEU A 83 -5.75 7.22 -10.95
CA LEU A 83 -4.51 6.51 -10.61
C LEU A 83 -4.36 6.37 -9.09
N SER A 84 -4.61 7.43 -8.34
CA SER A 84 -4.53 7.43 -6.87
C SER A 84 -5.47 6.39 -6.27
N TYR A 85 -6.73 6.36 -6.72
CA TYR A 85 -7.71 5.37 -6.28
C TYR A 85 -7.31 3.94 -6.64
N TRP A 86 -6.78 3.73 -7.85
CA TRP A 86 -6.30 2.42 -8.29
C TRP A 86 -5.13 1.92 -7.43
N VAL A 87 -4.14 2.78 -7.14
CA VAL A 87 -2.99 2.48 -6.26
C VAL A 87 -3.45 2.17 -4.84
N SER A 88 -4.35 3.00 -4.28
CA SER A 88 -4.89 2.80 -2.93
C SER A 88 -5.54 1.43 -2.79
N ARG A 89 -6.45 1.06 -3.71
CA ARG A 89 -7.13 -0.23 -3.66
C ARG A 89 -6.23 -1.42 -3.96
N ARG A 90 -5.30 -1.30 -4.89
CA ARG A 90 -4.49 -2.44 -5.35
C ARG A 90 -3.23 -2.69 -4.53
N ILE A 91 -2.64 -1.64 -3.94
CA ILE A 91 -1.34 -1.71 -3.26
C ILE A 91 -1.47 -1.41 -1.78
N ILE A 92 -2.09 -0.29 -1.42
CA ILE A 92 -2.13 0.18 -0.03
C ILE A 92 -3.04 -0.72 0.81
N SER A 93 -4.26 -1.03 0.34
CA SER A 93 -5.20 -1.86 1.10
C SER A 93 -4.67 -3.26 1.48
N PRO A 94 -4.00 -4.02 0.59
CA PRO A 94 -3.37 -5.29 0.98
C PRO A 94 -2.21 -5.12 2.00
N LEU A 95 -1.48 -4.01 1.94
CA LEU A 95 -0.41 -3.73 2.91
C LEU A 95 -0.99 -3.39 4.29
N ASP A 96 -2.09 -2.62 4.33
CA ASP A 96 -2.79 -2.33 5.59
C ASP A 96 -3.35 -3.63 6.22
N GLN A 97 -3.94 -4.52 5.42
CA GLN A 97 -4.37 -5.83 5.90
C GLN A 97 -3.22 -6.65 6.48
N MET A 98 -2.06 -6.66 5.81
CA MET A 98 -0.87 -7.34 6.33
C MET A 98 -0.36 -6.69 7.63
N ALA A 99 -0.42 -5.36 7.74
CA ALA A 99 -0.06 -4.65 8.96
C ALA A 99 -1.02 -5.00 10.11
N ASP A 100 -2.31 -5.13 9.84
CA ASP A 100 -3.32 -5.54 10.84
C ASP A 100 -3.09 -6.97 11.33
N VAL A 101 -2.85 -7.92 10.41
CA VAL A 101 -2.49 -9.30 10.77
C VAL A 101 -1.21 -9.34 11.60
N THR A 102 -0.19 -8.56 11.21
CA THR A 102 1.07 -8.48 11.95
C THR A 102 0.86 -7.91 13.36
N ARG A 103 0.00 -6.90 13.53
CA ARG A 103 -0.36 -6.34 14.83
C ARG A 103 -1.07 -7.35 15.72
N GLN A 104 -2.02 -8.11 15.17
CA GLN A 104 -2.72 -9.17 15.90
C GLN A 104 -1.76 -10.29 16.32
N PHE A 105 -0.85 -10.66 15.42
CA PHE A 105 0.19 -11.65 15.70
C PHE A 105 1.13 -11.19 16.83
N ALA A 106 1.54 -9.91 16.83
CA ALA A 106 2.32 -9.33 17.93
C ALA A 106 1.57 -9.27 19.27
N ALA A 107 0.23 -9.26 19.24
CA ALA A 107 -0.63 -9.36 20.42
C ALA A 107 -0.84 -10.81 20.91
N GLY A 108 -0.18 -11.80 20.29
CA GLY A 108 -0.21 -13.21 20.68
C GLY A 108 -1.22 -14.07 19.91
N GLN A 109 -1.91 -13.51 18.92
CA GLN A 109 -2.84 -14.27 18.06
C GLN A 109 -2.06 -14.97 16.95
N LEU A 110 -1.44 -16.11 17.27
CA LEU A 110 -0.50 -16.81 16.38
C LEU A 110 -1.15 -17.57 15.22
N THR A 111 -2.48 -17.68 15.19
CA THR A 111 -3.22 -18.45 14.18
C THR A 111 -3.56 -17.62 12.94
N GLU A 112 -3.51 -16.29 13.04
CA GLU A 112 -3.84 -15.39 11.93
C GLU A 112 -2.83 -15.48 10.79
N ARG A 113 -3.31 -15.29 9.55
CA ARG A 113 -2.49 -15.43 8.32
C ARG A 113 -2.80 -14.33 7.33
N VAL A 114 -1.76 -13.88 6.62
CA VAL A 114 -1.90 -12.87 5.58
C VAL A 114 -2.52 -13.52 4.33
N PRO A 115 -3.61 -12.95 3.78
CA PRO A 115 -4.26 -13.50 2.59
C PRO A 115 -3.36 -13.39 1.34
N PRO A 116 -3.61 -14.24 0.32
CA PRO A 116 -2.88 -14.16 -0.94
C PRO A 116 -3.13 -12.83 -1.67
N SER A 117 -2.15 -12.36 -2.43
CA SER A 117 -2.21 -11.12 -3.19
C SER A 117 -1.95 -11.35 -4.68
N GLU A 118 -2.66 -10.61 -5.52
CA GLU A 118 -2.42 -10.63 -6.96
C GLU A 118 -1.07 -9.98 -7.36
N ILE A 119 -0.52 -9.13 -6.49
CA ILE A 119 0.77 -8.48 -6.71
C ILE A 119 1.87 -9.41 -6.24
N LEU A 120 2.74 -9.80 -7.16
CA LEU A 120 3.77 -10.80 -6.93
C LEU A 120 4.68 -10.46 -5.74
N GLU A 121 5.10 -9.20 -5.62
CA GLU A 121 5.95 -8.73 -4.52
C GLU A 121 5.25 -8.82 -3.17
N ILE A 122 3.97 -8.43 -3.09
CA ILE A 122 3.17 -8.52 -1.87
C ILE A 122 2.90 -9.99 -1.54
N GLN A 123 2.61 -10.84 -2.54
CA GLN A 123 2.43 -12.27 -2.35
C GLN A 123 3.68 -12.94 -1.80
N ARG A 124 4.87 -12.57 -2.29
CA ARG A 124 6.14 -13.08 -1.76
C ARG A 124 6.32 -12.69 -0.30
N LEU A 125 5.99 -11.45 0.04
CA LEU A 125 6.06 -10.96 1.42
C LEU A 125 5.07 -11.69 2.34
N ALA A 126 3.82 -11.83 1.91
CA ALA A 126 2.78 -12.59 2.61
C ALA A 126 3.22 -14.06 2.85
N ASN A 127 3.79 -14.71 1.84
CA ASN A 127 4.29 -16.08 1.98
C ASN A 127 5.45 -16.19 2.97
N SER A 128 6.37 -15.21 2.98
CA SER A 128 7.46 -15.19 3.96
C SER A 128 6.96 -14.93 5.37
N PHE A 129 5.99 -14.03 5.56
CA PHE A 129 5.36 -13.81 6.85
C PHE A 129 4.62 -15.06 7.35
N ASN A 130 3.81 -15.69 6.50
CA ASN A 130 3.05 -16.88 6.89
C ASN A 130 3.96 -18.07 7.25
N ARG A 131 5.14 -18.19 6.62
CA ARG A 131 6.15 -19.19 7.02
C ARG A 131 6.71 -18.91 8.40
N MET A 132 7.15 -17.68 8.66
CA MET A 132 7.61 -17.25 9.98
C MET A 132 6.52 -17.46 11.05
N ALA A 133 5.26 -17.18 10.71
CA ALA A 133 4.13 -17.38 11.61
C ALA A 133 3.94 -18.86 11.97
N ALA A 134 4.02 -19.76 10.99
CA ALA A 134 3.94 -21.20 11.21
C ALA A 134 5.11 -21.73 12.05
N ASP A 135 6.33 -21.24 11.81
CA ASP A 135 7.51 -21.63 12.58
C ASP A 135 7.36 -21.21 14.06
N LEU A 136 6.88 -19.99 14.32
CA LEU A 136 6.67 -19.50 15.68
C LEU A 136 5.55 -20.25 16.41
N GLU A 137 4.45 -20.55 15.73
CA GLU A 137 3.37 -21.38 16.27
C GLU A 137 3.88 -22.77 16.69
N GLY A 138 4.74 -23.38 15.86
CA GLY A 138 5.37 -24.66 16.18
C GLY A 138 6.38 -24.58 17.34
N VAL A 139 7.05 -23.44 17.54
CA VAL A 139 7.91 -23.21 18.72
C VAL A 139 7.06 -23.10 19.99
N GLU A 140 5.98 -22.32 19.93
CA GLU A 140 5.09 -22.12 21.07
C GLU A 140 4.39 -23.43 21.48
N GLN A 141 3.97 -24.24 20.52
CA GLN A 141 3.36 -25.54 20.81
C GLN A 141 4.33 -26.49 21.50
N ARG A 142 5.56 -26.62 20.99
CA ARG A 142 6.61 -27.44 21.63
C ARG A 142 6.96 -26.94 23.04
N ARG A 143 6.96 -25.62 23.25
CA ARG A 143 7.15 -25.03 24.58
C ARG A 143 6.06 -25.49 25.55
N ARG A 144 4.79 -25.50 25.11
CA ARG A 144 3.65 -25.92 25.95
C ARG A 144 3.69 -27.42 26.26
N GLU A 145 4.02 -28.24 25.28
CA GLU A 145 4.21 -29.69 25.45
C GLU A 145 5.30 -29.97 26.49
N LEU A 146 6.47 -29.33 26.35
CA LEU A 146 7.57 -29.48 27.31
C LEU A 146 7.18 -29.08 28.74
N ILE A 147 6.47 -27.95 28.91
CA ILE A 147 6.00 -27.52 30.24
C ILE A 147 5.01 -28.55 30.83
N GLY A 148 4.14 -29.12 29.99
CA GLY A 148 3.22 -30.19 30.40
C GLY A 148 3.97 -31.42 30.88
N ASP A 149 4.91 -31.91 30.08
CA ASP A 149 5.71 -33.09 30.37
C ASP A 149 6.51 -32.92 31.67
N LEU A 150 7.20 -31.78 31.82
CA LEU A 150 7.94 -31.46 33.05
C LEU A 150 7.02 -31.40 34.28
N THR A 151 5.81 -30.86 34.15
CA THR A 151 4.84 -30.81 35.26
C THR A 151 4.41 -32.22 35.68
N HIS A 152 4.19 -33.11 34.70
CA HIS A 152 3.86 -34.50 34.97
C HIS A 152 5.00 -35.26 35.62
N GLU A 153 6.23 -35.10 35.12
CA GLU A 153 7.42 -35.76 35.67
C GLU A 153 7.77 -35.27 37.07
N LEU A 154 7.54 -33.99 37.38
CA LEU A 154 7.81 -33.43 38.71
C LEU A 154 6.74 -33.76 39.75
N ARG A 155 5.48 -34.02 39.35
CA ARG A 155 4.40 -34.39 40.29
C ARG A 155 4.74 -35.66 41.07
N THR A 156 5.22 -36.70 40.39
CA THR A 156 5.55 -38.00 40.99
C THR A 156 6.58 -37.92 42.12
N PRO A 157 7.80 -37.37 41.92
CA PRO A 157 8.79 -37.25 42.98
C PRO A 157 8.31 -36.32 44.11
N LEU A 158 7.56 -35.25 43.80
CA LEU A 158 6.97 -34.39 44.84
C LEU A 158 5.97 -35.14 45.72
N THR A 159 5.10 -35.96 45.14
CA THR A 159 4.17 -36.81 45.90
C THR A 159 4.91 -37.80 46.79
N ILE A 160 6.01 -38.39 46.32
CA ILE A 160 6.86 -39.29 47.12
C ILE A 160 7.47 -38.54 48.31
N ILE A 161 8.06 -37.36 48.08
CA ILE A 161 8.64 -36.54 49.15
C ILE A 161 7.57 -36.16 50.18
N HIS A 162 6.37 -35.78 49.72
CA HIS A 162 5.25 -35.45 50.61
C HIS A 162 4.85 -36.64 51.48
N GLY A 163 4.72 -37.84 50.90
CA GLY A 163 4.39 -39.06 51.64
C GLY A 163 5.45 -39.43 52.67
N TYR A 164 6.74 -39.22 52.37
CA TYR A 164 7.81 -39.39 53.35
C TYR A 164 7.71 -38.40 54.52
N LEU A 165 7.39 -37.13 54.24
CA LEU A 165 7.23 -36.11 55.28
C LEU A 165 6.02 -36.39 56.18
N GLU A 166 4.89 -36.85 55.62
CA GLU A 166 3.72 -37.28 56.39
C GLU A 166 4.03 -38.49 57.28
N ALA A 167 4.69 -39.51 56.74
CA ALA A 167 5.03 -40.70 57.52
C ALA A 167 6.05 -40.41 58.65
N LEU A 168 6.96 -39.44 58.46
CA LEU A 168 7.82 -38.92 59.52
C LEU A 168 7.02 -38.14 60.58
N ALA A 169 6.06 -37.30 60.17
CA ALA A 169 5.23 -36.52 61.07
C ALA A 169 4.29 -37.40 61.93
N ASP A 170 3.74 -38.47 61.35
CA ASP A 170 2.88 -39.43 62.04
C ASP A 170 3.65 -40.41 62.96
N GLY A 171 4.99 -40.30 63.01
CA GLY A 171 5.85 -41.15 63.84
C GLY A 171 5.95 -42.60 63.39
N THR A 172 5.46 -42.91 62.19
CA THR A 172 5.49 -44.27 61.61
C THR A 172 6.85 -44.62 60.99
N LEU A 173 7.64 -43.61 60.62
CA LEU A 173 9.04 -43.75 60.22
C LEU A 173 9.97 -43.25 61.33
N ALA A 174 10.84 -44.14 61.84
CA ALA A 174 11.91 -43.74 62.75
C ALA A 174 13.08 -43.13 61.96
N PRO A 175 13.64 -41.97 62.37
CA PRO A 175 14.83 -41.43 61.74
C PRO A 175 16.00 -42.40 61.95
N GLN A 176 16.46 -43.04 60.87
CA GLN A 176 17.66 -43.85 60.90
C GLN A 176 18.89 -42.94 60.68
N PRO A 177 19.96 -43.10 61.49
CA PRO A 177 21.15 -42.23 61.47
C PRO A 177 21.96 -42.32 60.18
#